data_AF-A0A522B9V7-F1
#
_entry.id   AF-A0A522B9V7-F1
#
_cell.length_a   1.000
_cell.length_b   1.000
_cell.length_c   1.000
_cell.angle_alpha   90.00
_cell.angle_beta   90.00
_cell.angle_gamma   90.00
#
_symmetry.space_group_name_H-M   'P 1'
#
loop_
_entity.id
_entity.type
_entity.pdbx_description
1 polymer ?
#
loop_
_entity_poly.entity_id
_entity_poly.type
_entity_poly.pdbx_seq_one_letter_code
_entity_poly.pdbx_strand_id
1 'polypeptide(L)'
;MSRIQVSDIELVKPTSIFRNAILDYQDEFAKNNEYISGSASLGNAGTFEAWLANVDDEKFNNPKAKRVPATQYLAIRKSDNQLVGMVSIR
;
A
#
# COMPACT_ATOMS: atom_id res chain seq x y z
N MET A 1 -2.82 28.02 17.84
CA MET A 1 -2.85 26.62 17.33
C MET A 1 -3.00 26.68 15.83
N SER A 2 -2.00 26.22 15.07
CA SER A 2 -2.13 26.08 13.61
C SER A 2 -3.11 24.95 13.31
N ARG A 3 -4.14 25.20 12.52
CA ARG A 3 -5.06 24.17 12.03
C ARG A 3 -4.41 23.54 10.80
N ILE A 4 -3.94 22.31 10.92
CA ILE A 4 -3.52 21.53 9.75
C ILE A 4 -4.77 21.29 8.91
N GLN A 5 -4.80 21.84 7.70
CA GLN A 5 -5.81 21.49 6.71
C GLN A 5 -5.44 20.11 6.19
N VAL A 6 -6.14 19.07 6.66
CA VAL A 6 -5.97 17.72 6.13
C VAL A 6 -6.67 17.69 4.78
N SER A 7 -5.92 17.46 3.72
CA SER A 7 -6.47 17.18 2.39
C SER A 7 -7.23 15.85 2.44
N ASP A 8 -8.37 15.78 1.76
CA ASP A 8 -9.17 14.56 1.68
C ASP A 8 -8.31 13.39 1.16
N ILE A 9 -8.45 12.24 1.81
CA ILE A 9 -7.81 10.98 1.42
C ILE A 9 -8.86 10.04 0.85
N GLU A 10 -8.59 9.52 -0.34
CA GLU A 10 -9.38 8.47 -0.97
C GLU A 10 -8.67 7.12 -0.83
N LEU A 11 -9.41 6.08 -0.44
CA LEU A 11 -8.89 4.73 -0.38
C LEU A 11 -9.24 3.99 -1.68
N VAL A 12 -8.22 3.66 -2.47
CA VAL A 12 -8.39 2.96 -3.74
C VAL A 12 -7.72 1.58 -3.71
N LYS A 13 -8.26 0.63 -4.46
CA LYS A 13 -7.63 -0.68 -4.59
C LYS A 13 -6.36 -0.57 -5.46
N PRO A 14 -5.26 -1.22 -5.07
CA PRO A 14 -4.08 -1.28 -5.91
C PRO A 14 -4.38 -2.03 -7.21
N THR A 15 -3.90 -1.48 -8.31
CA THR A 15 -3.94 -2.07 -9.65
C THR A 15 -2.64 -1.73 -10.36
N SER A 16 -2.40 -2.31 -11.54
CA SER A 16 -1.23 -2.01 -12.37
C SER A 16 -1.10 -0.52 -12.75
N ILE A 17 -2.19 0.25 -12.76
CA ILE A 17 -2.18 1.69 -13.04
C ILE A 17 -1.35 2.46 -12.00
N PHE A 18 -1.29 1.97 -10.76
CA PHE A 18 -0.55 2.61 -9.67
C PHE A 18 0.92 2.17 -9.57
N ARG A 19 1.43 1.39 -10.53
CA ARG A 19 2.79 0.79 -10.47
C ARG A 19 3.88 1.80 -10.10
N ASN A 20 3.95 2.91 -10.82
CA ASN A 20 5.01 3.91 -10.59
C ASN A 20 4.87 4.55 -9.21
N ALA A 21 3.66 4.99 -8.83
CA ALA A 21 3.42 5.58 -7.52
C ALA A 21 3.80 4.62 -6.36
N ILE A 22 3.52 3.32 -6.50
CA ILE A 22 3.85 2.32 -5.49
C ILE A 22 5.37 2.07 -5.42
N LEU A 23 6.06 2.03 -6.57
CA LEU A 23 7.51 1.87 -6.61
C LEU A 23 8.23 3.11 -6.07
N ASP A 24 7.77 4.31 -6.43
CA ASP A 24 8.30 5.56 -5.90
C ASP A 24 8.13 5.61 -4.38
N TYR A 25 6.94 5.24 -3.88
CA TYR A 25 6.66 5.12 -2.45
C TYR A 25 7.56 4.06 -1.78
N GLN A 26 7.77 2.90 -2.40
CA GLN A 26 8.69 1.88 -1.89
C GLN A 26 10.13 2.40 -1.79
N ASP A 27 10.58 3.12 -2.82
CA ASP A 27 11.93 3.67 -2.91
C ASP A 27 12.21 4.72 -1.83
N GLU A 28 11.21 5.52 -1.44
CA GLU A 28 11.34 6.48 -0.33
C GLU A 28 11.72 5.79 0.98
N PHE A 29 11.06 4.68 1.33
CA PHE A 29 11.37 3.93 2.54
C PHE A 29 12.71 3.21 2.43
N ALA A 30 13.03 2.64 1.25
CA ALA A 30 14.30 1.98 1.00
C ALA A 30 15.48 2.94 1.17
N LYS A 31 15.37 4.17 0.65
CA LYS A 31 16.40 5.23 0.79
C LYS A 31 16.64 5.64 2.24
N ASN A 32 15.60 5.59 3.06
CA ASN A 32 15.68 5.92 4.50
C ASN A 32 15.98 4.69 5.38
N ASN A 33 16.13 3.50 4.79
CA ASN A 33 16.31 2.23 5.50
C ASN A 33 15.17 1.95 6.52
N GLU A 34 13.94 2.30 6.11
CA GLU A 34 12.71 2.19 6.91
C GLU A 34 11.84 1.00 6.47
N TYR A 35 11.00 0.52 7.39
CA TYR A 35 10.03 -0.53 7.12
C TYR A 35 8.67 0.04 6.69
N ILE A 36 8.10 -0.52 5.62
CA ILE A 36 6.79 -0.10 5.10
C ILE A 36 5.65 -0.84 5.83
N SER A 37 5.11 -0.24 6.89
CA SER A 37 3.97 -0.81 7.61
C SER A 37 2.67 -0.74 6.79
N GLY A 38 1.77 -1.72 6.97
CA GLY A 38 0.43 -1.70 6.34
C GLY A 38 0.42 -1.87 4.81
N SER A 39 1.49 -2.41 4.24
CA SER A 39 1.76 -2.43 2.80
C SER A 39 1.68 -3.83 2.15
N ALA A 40 1.04 -4.80 2.81
CA ALA A 40 1.02 -6.21 2.36
C ALA A 40 2.45 -6.76 2.04
N SER A 41 3.43 -6.40 2.89
CA SER A 41 4.85 -6.77 2.71
C SER A 41 5.52 -6.24 1.44
N LEU A 42 5.12 -5.05 0.96
CA LEU A 42 5.68 -4.42 -0.25
C LEU A 42 7.23 -4.42 -0.28
N GLY A 43 7.85 -4.04 0.84
CA GLY A 43 9.31 -3.98 0.95
C GLY A 43 10.04 -5.31 0.70
N ASN A 44 9.35 -6.45 0.81
CA ASN A 44 9.93 -7.80 0.71
C ASN A 44 9.46 -8.58 -0.53
N ALA A 45 8.64 -8.00 -1.40
CA ALA A 45 7.95 -8.73 -2.45
C ALA A 45 8.81 -9.08 -3.67
N GLY A 46 10.02 -8.53 -3.79
CA GLY A 46 10.96 -8.78 -4.89
C GLY A 46 10.58 -8.07 -6.20
N THR A 47 9.34 -8.22 -6.67
CA THR A 47 8.80 -7.49 -7.84
C THR A 47 7.42 -6.92 -7.57
N PHE A 48 7.04 -5.87 -8.31
CA PHE A 48 5.71 -5.27 -8.23
C PHE A 48 4.61 -6.30 -8.56
N GLU A 49 4.85 -7.13 -9.56
CA GLU A 49 3.88 -8.11 -10.05
C GLU A 49 3.67 -9.23 -9.01
N ALA A 50 4.74 -9.68 -8.34
CA ALA A 50 4.64 -10.63 -7.23
C ALA A 50 3.92 -10.02 -6.03
N TRP A 51 4.17 -8.75 -5.72
CA TRP A 51 3.44 -8.04 -4.68
C TRP A 51 1.94 -7.94 -5.01
N LEU A 52 1.60 -7.54 -6.22
CA LEU A 52 0.20 -7.34 -6.64
C LEU A 52 -0.57 -8.67 -6.61
N ALA A 53 0.06 -9.77 -7.02
CA ALA A 53 -0.51 -11.11 -6.88
C ALA A 53 -0.77 -11.48 -5.41
N ASN A 54 0.19 -11.20 -4.51
CA ASN A 54 0.01 -11.45 -3.07
C ASN A 54 -1.14 -10.63 -2.47
N VAL A 55 -1.30 -9.37 -2.90
CA VAL A 55 -2.42 -8.52 -2.47
C VAL A 55 -3.77 -9.11 -2.87
N ASP A 56 -3.86 -9.70 -4.06
CA ASP A 56 -5.09 -10.37 -4.52
C ASP A 56 -5.36 -11.66 -3.74
N ASP A 57 -4.31 -12.42 -3.45
CA ASP A 57 -4.40 -13.67 -2.68
C ASP A 57 -4.76 -13.44 -1.20
N GLU A 58 -4.29 -12.34 -0.59
CA GLU A 58 -4.57 -11.97 0.81
C GLU A 58 -6.05 -11.68 1.10
N LYS A 59 -6.87 -11.50 0.06
CA LYS A 59 -8.34 -11.40 0.19
C LYS A 59 -8.98 -12.71 0.63
N PHE A 60 -8.28 -13.83 0.44
CA PHE A 60 -8.79 -15.16 0.72
C PHE A 60 -8.13 -15.75 1.96
N ASN A 61 -8.86 -16.61 2.67
CA ASN A 61 -8.30 -17.36 3.79
C ASN A 61 -7.28 -18.35 3.25
N ASN A 62 -5.99 -18.00 3.32
CA ASN A 62 -4.90 -18.89 2.92
C ASN A 62 -4.45 -19.72 4.13
N PRO A 63 -4.84 -21.00 4.23
CA PRO A 63 -4.55 -21.82 5.40
C PRO A 63 -3.06 -22.10 5.57
N LYS A 64 -2.28 -22.03 4.48
CA LYS A 64 -0.83 -22.25 4.48
C LYS A 64 -0.08 -21.01 4.98
N ALA A 65 -0.59 -19.81 4.73
CA ALA A 65 0.08 -18.57 5.10
C ALA A 65 -0.15 -18.15 6.56
N LYS A 66 -1.12 -18.76 7.27
CA LYS A 66 -1.56 -18.32 8.62
C LYS A 66 -1.86 -16.81 8.70
N ARG A 67 -2.23 -16.19 7.56
CA ARG A 67 -2.59 -14.78 7.49
C ARG A 67 -4.11 -14.67 7.55
N VAL A 68 -4.58 -13.78 8.41
CA VAL A 68 -6.01 -13.43 8.46
C VAL A 68 -6.31 -12.57 7.23
N PRO A 69 -7.37 -12.88 6.46
CA PRO A 69 -7.75 -12.12 5.28
C PRO A 69 -7.79 -10.62 5.54
N ALA A 70 -7.35 -9.83 4.57
CA ALA A 70 -7.44 -8.38 4.59
C ALA A 70 -7.54 -7.84 3.16
N THR A 71 -8.11 -6.64 3.01
CA THR A 71 -8.10 -5.91 1.75
C THR A 71 -7.07 -4.80 1.83
N GLN A 72 -6.09 -4.81 0.91
CA GLN A 72 -5.13 -3.72 0.78
C GLN A 72 -5.74 -2.53 0.04
N TYR A 73 -5.51 -1.33 0.59
CA TYR A 73 -5.84 -0.06 -0.03
C TYR A 73 -4.61 0.84 -0.12
N LEU A 74 -4.64 1.71 -1.12
CA LEU A 74 -3.76 2.86 -1.29
C LEU A 74 -4.48 4.10 -0.75
N ALA A 75 -3.79 4.90 0.06
CA ALA A 75 -4.29 6.20 0.52
C ALA A 75 -3.83 7.28 -0.47
N ILE A 76 -4.75 7.75 -1.31
CA ILE A 76 -4.50 8.77 -2.33
C ILE A 76 -4.98 10.12 -1.81
N ARG A 77 -4.09 11.11 -1.78
CA ARG A 77 -4.47 12.47 -1.43
C ARG A 77 -5.16 13.13 -2.62
N LYS A 78 -6.40 13.59 -2.45
CA LYS A 78 -7.21 14.11 -3.56
C LYS A 78 -6.70 15.42 -4.15
N SER A 79 -5.92 16.20 -3.41
CA SER A 79 -5.44 17.52 -3.85
C SER A 79 -4.38 17.44 -4.96
N ASP A 80 -3.60 16.37 -5.01
CA ASP A 80 -2.46 16.20 -5.92
C ASP A 80 -2.36 14.78 -6.51
N ASN A 81 -3.32 13.90 -6.18
CA ASN A 81 -3.37 12.51 -6.59
C ASN A 81 -2.12 11.70 -6.18
N GLN A 82 -1.45 12.10 -5.10
CA GLN A 82 -0.27 11.39 -4.60
C GLN A 82 -0.64 10.22 -3.69
N LEU A 83 0.11 9.13 -3.81
CA LEU A 83 0.11 8.05 -2.83
C LEU A 83 0.82 8.53 -1.56
N VAL A 84 0.08 8.62 -0.45
CA VAL A 84 0.59 9.14 0.83
C VAL A 84 0.57 8.12 1.96
N GLY A 85 0.18 6.89 1.64
CA GLY A 85 0.11 5.81 2.61
C GLY A 85 -0.54 4.56 2.06
N MET A 86 -0.48 3.50 2.84
CA MET A 86 -1.08 2.21 2.56
C MET A 86 -1.78 1.70 3.80
N VAL A 87 -2.89 0.98 3.63
CA VAL A 87 -3.61 0.37 4.76
C VAL A 87 -4.21 -0.97 4.34
N SER A 88 -4.08 -1.97 5.21
CA SER A 88 -4.80 -3.24 5.08
C SER A 88 -5.99 -3.22 6.05
N ILE A 89 -7.21 -3.38 5.55
CA ILE A 89 -8.45 -3.29 6.33
C ILE A 89 -9.14 -4.65 6.36
N ARG A 90 -9.74 -4.99 7.51
CA ARG A 90 -10.63 -6.14 7.70
C ARG A 90 -12.05 -5.67 7.97
#